data_AF-A0A943K0G6-F1
#
_entry.id   AF-A0A943K0G6-F1
#
_cell.length_a   1.000
_cell.length_b   1.000
_cell.length_c   1.000
_cell.angle_alpha   90.00
_cell.angle_beta   90.00
_cell.angle_gamma   90.00
#
_symmetry.space_group_name_H-M   'P 1'
#
loop_
_entity.id
_entity.type
_entity.pdbx_description
1 polymer ?
#
loop_
_entity_poly.entity_id
_entity_poly.type
_entity_poly.pdbx_seq_one_letter_code
_entity_poly.pdbx_strand_id
1 'polypeptide(L)'
;MLPIISEEIAASIFSEVFQDMPAWRKKMIHYLKEENPEINTAIIEAANNSDLDPKAVALGAYMTYRLLELAMKEADAMMNFSE
;
A
#
# COMPACT_ATOMS: atom_id res chain seq x y z
N MET A 1 -4.09 2.21 -17.63
CA MET A 1 -2.77 2.69 -17.15
C MET A 1 -2.82 2.69 -15.62
N LEU A 2 -1.69 2.50 -14.95
CA LEU A 2 -1.63 2.76 -13.50
C LEU A 2 -1.87 4.26 -13.25
N PRO A 3 -2.54 4.64 -12.15
CA PRO A 3 -2.79 6.05 -11.85
C PRO A 3 -1.48 6.76 -11.51
N ILE A 4 -1.44 8.06 -11.76
CA ILE A 4 -0.34 8.92 -11.32
C ILE A 4 -0.51 9.15 -9.82
N ILE A 5 0.55 8.92 -9.05
CA ILE A 5 0.58 9.23 -7.62
C ILE A 5 0.90 10.73 -7.48
N SER A 6 -0.06 11.51 -7.00
CA SER A 6 0.13 12.94 -6.74
C SER A 6 1.00 13.19 -5.51
N GLU A 7 1.58 14.39 -5.40
CA GLU A 7 2.33 14.80 -4.21
C GLU A 7 1.47 14.78 -2.94
N GLU A 8 0.18 15.11 -3.07
CA GLU A 8 -0.79 15.11 -1.96
C GLU A 8 -1.06 13.70 -1.44
N ILE A 9 -1.32 12.74 -2.34
CA ILE A 9 -1.46 11.31 -1.99
C ILE A 9 -0.20 10.82 -1.29
N ALA A 10 0.98 11.12 -1.85
CA ALA A 10 2.25 10.69 -1.29
C ALA A 10 2.46 11.26 0.12
N ALA A 11 2.26 12.56 0.31
CA ALA A 11 2.39 13.22 1.60
C ALA A 11 1.43 12.64 2.65
N SER A 12 0.17 12.40 2.27
CA SER A 12 -0.85 11.81 3.13
C SER A 12 -0.44 10.41 3.61
N ILE A 13 -0.06 9.53 2.68
CA ILE A 13 0.37 8.16 3.02
C ILE A 13 1.65 8.17 3.86
N PHE A 14 2.63 9.00 3.53
CA PHE A 14 3.86 9.10 4.32
C PHE A 14 3.59 9.57 5.75
N SER A 15 2.71 10.55 5.93
CA SER A 15 2.30 10.98 7.25
C SER A 15 1.66 9.84 8.05
N GLU A 16 0.75 9.06 7.45
CA GLU A 16 0.11 7.92 8.11
C GLU A 16 1.13 6.83 8.48
N VAL A 17 2.00 6.45 7.53
CA VAL A 17 2.98 5.38 7.67
C VAL A 17 4.02 5.71 8.73
N PHE A 18 4.57 6.93 8.72
CA PHE A 18 5.69 7.30 9.57
C PHE A 18 5.29 7.80 10.95
N GLN A 19 3.99 8.06 11.20
CA GLN A 19 3.49 8.37 12.54
C GLN A 19 3.66 7.19 13.51
N ASP A 20 3.26 5.98 13.11
CA ASP A 20 3.50 4.73 13.86
C ASP A 20 3.63 3.55 12.89
N MET A 21 4.84 3.40 12.35
CA MET A 21 5.14 2.40 11.34
C MET A 21 4.90 0.95 11.82
N PRO A 22 5.28 0.54 13.04
CA PRO A 22 4.96 -0.80 13.55
C PRO A 22 3.46 -1.08 13.60
N ALA A 23 2.65 -0.16 14.12
CA ALA A 23 1.20 -0.34 14.19
C ALA A 23 0.58 -0.35 12.79
N TRP A 24 1.01 0.57 11.93
CA TRP A 24 0.53 0.69 10.56
C TRP A 24 0.75 -0.59 9.75
N ARG A 25 1.97 -1.18 9.79
CA ARG A 25 2.23 -2.47 9.11
C ARG A 25 1.33 -3.59 9.62
N LYS A 26 1.08 -3.68 10.93
CA LYS A 26 0.19 -4.71 11.50
C LYS A 26 -1.24 -4.57 10.99
N LYS A 27 -1.74 -3.34 10.87
CA LYS A 27 -3.04 -3.04 10.28
C LYS A 27 -3.08 -3.47 8.81
N MET A 28 -2.03 -3.16 8.04
CA MET A 28 -1.93 -3.54 6.63
C MET A 28 -1.91 -5.04 6.39
N ILE A 29 -1.27 -5.82 7.27
CA ILE A 29 -1.33 -7.29 7.20
C ILE A 29 -2.78 -7.79 7.29
N HIS A 30 -3.58 -7.26 8.20
CA HIS A 30 -4.98 -7.67 8.34
C HIS A 30 -5.80 -7.23 7.14
N TYR A 31 -5.67 -5.96 6.77
CA TYR A 31 -6.38 -5.39 5.63
C TYR A 31 -6.12 -6.17 4.34
N LEU A 32 -4.86 -6.44 4.00
CA LEU A 32 -4.54 -7.18 2.77
C LEU A 32 -4.92 -8.66 2.84
N LYS A 33 -4.94 -9.29 4.02
CA LYS A 33 -5.48 -10.64 4.15
C LYS A 33 -6.97 -10.71 3.81
N GLU A 34 -7.72 -9.63 4.07
CA GLU A 34 -9.15 -9.54 3.77
C GLU A 34 -9.39 -9.14 2.31
N GLU A 35 -8.65 -8.16 1.79
CA GLU A 35 -8.87 -7.62 0.43
C GLU A 35 -8.22 -8.46 -0.67
N ASN A 36 -7.00 -8.95 -0.43
CA ASN A 36 -6.22 -9.69 -1.42
C ASN A 36 -5.12 -10.56 -0.75
N PRO A 37 -5.49 -11.75 -0.22
CA PRO A 37 -4.58 -12.60 0.53
C PRO A 37 -3.36 -13.07 -0.28
N GLU A 38 -3.46 -13.09 -1.61
CA GLU A 38 -2.41 -13.46 -2.55
C GLU A 38 -1.28 -12.42 -2.56
N ILE A 39 -1.60 -11.13 -2.50
CA ILE A 39 -0.60 -10.06 -2.35
C ILE A 39 0.16 -10.23 -1.03
N ASN A 40 -0.55 -10.51 0.07
CA ASN A 40 0.10 -10.73 1.35
C ASN A 40 1.01 -11.98 1.32
N THR A 41 0.58 -13.05 0.64
CA THR A 41 1.38 -14.26 0.46
C THR A 41 2.66 -13.97 -0.34
N ALA A 42 2.55 -13.27 -1.47
CA ALA A 42 3.70 -12.91 -2.31
C ALA A 42 4.74 -12.07 -1.55
N ILE A 43 4.30 -11.13 -0.70
CA ILE A 43 5.18 -10.31 0.14
C ILE A 43 5.95 -11.17 1.15
N ILE A 44 5.27 -12.13 1.77
CA ILE A 44 5.88 -13.07 2.74
C ILE A 44 6.87 -13.99 2.01
N GLU A 45 6.52 -14.52 0.85
CA GLU A 45 7.41 -15.35 0.04
C GLU A 45 8.66 -14.58 -0.41
N ALA A 46 8.52 -13.34 -0.87
CA ALA A 46 9.65 -12.50 -1.26
C ALA A 46 10.60 -12.25 -0.07
N ALA A 47 10.05 -11.99 1.11
CA ALA A 47 10.85 -11.83 2.32
C ALA A 47 11.56 -13.12 2.74
N ASN A 48 10.88 -14.27 2.64
CA ASN A 48 11.46 -15.57 3.05
C ASN A 48 12.50 -16.11 2.07
N ASN A 49 12.44 -15.71 0.79
CA ASN A 49 13.37 -16.15 -0.27
C ASN A 49 14.45 -15.10 -0.57
N SER A 50 14.68 -14.14 0.32
CA SER A 50 15.75 -13.15 0.19
C SER A 50 16.41 -12.89 1.55
N ASP A 51 17.58 -12.23 1.54
CA ASP A 51 18.27 -11.80 2.75
C ASP A 51 17.77 -10.42 3.27
N LEU A 52 16.61 -9.97 2.78
CA LEU A 52 16.03 -8.68 3.15
C LEU A 52 15.27 -8.79 4.47
N ASP A 53 15.26 -7.70 5.26
CA ASP A 53 14.43 -7.64 6.46
C ASP A 53 12.94 -7.76 6.08
N PRO A 54 12.20 -8.77 6.60
CA PRO A 54 10.81 -9.00 6.22
C PRO A 54 9.88 -7.81 6.51
N LYS A 55 10.17 -7.03 7.56
CA LYS A 55 9.39 -5.84 7.91
C LYS A 55 9.70 -4.67 6.98
N ALA A 56 10.90 -4.60 6.42
CA ALA A 56 11.26 -3.63 5.39
C ALA A 56 10.59 -3.95 4.04
N VAL A 57 10.61 -5.23 3.63
CA VAL A 57 9.89 -5.72 2.43
C VAL A 57 8.40 -5.42 2.55
N ALA A 58 7.80 -5.81 3.68
CA ALA A 58 6.39 -5.55 3.96
C ALA A 58 6.05 -4.05 3.95
N LEU A 59 6.89 -3.21 4.55
CA LEU A 59 6.67 -1.76 4.56
C LEU A 59 6.58 -1.19 3.14
N GLY A 60 7.58 -1.45 2.32
CA GLY A 60 7.64 -0.92 0.96
C GLY A 60 6.47 -1.40 0.10
N ALA A 61 6.14 -2.69 0.18
CA ALA A 61 5.06 -3.29 -0.58
C ALA A 61 3.69 -2.76 -0.14
N TYR A 62 3.39 -2.71 1.16
CA TYR A 62 2.13 -2.18 1.68
C TYR A 62 1.97 -0.70 1.37
N MET A 63 3.04 0.08 1.47
CA MET A 63 3.01 1.51 1.15
C MET A 63 2.71 1.73 -0.33
N THR A 64 3.37 0.97 -1.22
CA THR A 64 3.10 1.02 -2.66
C THR A 64 1.66 0.66 -2.98
N TYR A 65 1.13 -0.40 -2.35
CA TYR A 65 -0.26 -0.80 -2.51
C TYR A 65 -1.22 0.34 -2.14
N ARG A 66 -1.02 0.97 -0.98
CA ARG A 66 -1.89 2.07 -0.50
C ARG A 66 -1.80 3.32 -1.37
N LEU A 67 -0.61 3.66 -1.88
CA LEU A 67 -0.43 4.76 -2.83
C LEU A 67 -1.25 4.53 -4.09
N LEU A 68 -1.14 3.33 -4.68
CA LEU A 68 -1.88 2.97 -5.88
C LEU A 68 -3.38 2.93 -5.62
N GLU A 69 -3.80 2.32 -4.51
CA GLU A 69 -5.22 2.22 -4.16
C GLU A 69 -5.88 3.59 -4.01
N LEU A 70 -5.22 4.53 -3.31
CA LEU A 70 -5.75 5.88 -3.14
C LEU A 70 -5.78 6.64 -4.47
N ALA A 71 -4.73 6.51 -5.28
CA ALA A 71 -4.67 7.13 -6.60
C ALA A 71 -5.72 6.57 -7.58
N MET A 72 -6.03 5.27 -7.50
CA MET A 72 -7.12 4.66 -8.28
C MET A 72 -8.48 5.22 -7.83
N LYS A 73 -8.71 5.32 -6.52
CA LYS A 73 -9.96 5.88 -5.97
C LYS A 73 -10.19 7.33 -6.38
N GLU A 74 -9.15 8.17 -6.37
CA GLU A 74 -9.26 9.56 -6.84
C GLU A 74 -9.52 9.63 -8.35
N ALA A 75 -8.82 8.83 -9.15
CA ALA A 75 -9.05 8.78 -10.60
C ALA A 75 -10.48 8.35 -10.94
N ASP A 76 -10.99 7.31 -10.27
CA ASP A 76 -12.36 6.82 -10.44
C ASP A 76 -13.40 7.87 -10.01
N ALA A 77 -13.15 8.56 -8.89
CA ALA A 77 -14.02 9.65 -8.45
C ALA A 77 -14.10 10.76 -9.51
N MET A 78 -12.96 11.21 -10.05
CA MET A 78 -12.91 12.24 -11.08
C MET A 78 -13.65 11.84 -12.37
N MET A 79 -13.55 10.57 -12.78
CA MET A 79 -14.29 10.05 -13.93
C MET A 79 -15.80 10.08 -13.69
N ASN A 80 -16.26 9.66 -12.50
CA ASN A 80 -17.68 9.64 -12.15
C ASN A 80 -18.31 11.04 -11.98
N PHE A 81 -17.52 12.08 -11.68
CA PHE A 81 -18.01 13.48 -11.66
C PHE A 81 -18.14 14.10 -13.06
N SER A 82 -17.59 13.44 -14.08
CA SER A 82 -17.54 13.95 -15.45
C SER A 82 -18.62 13.35 -16.36
N GLU A 83 -19.43 12.40 -15.85
CA GLU A 83 -20.65 11.86 -16.46
C GLU A 83 -21.92 12.56 -15.93
#